data_AF-A0A5D0J6H9-F1
#
_entry.id   AF-A0A5D0J6H9-F1
#
_cell.length_a   1.000
_cell.length_b   1.000
_cell.length_c   1.000
_cell.angle_alpha   90.00
_cell.angle_beta   90.00
_cell.angle_gamma   90.00
#
_symmetry.space_group_name_H-M   'P 1'
#
loop_
_entity.id
_entity.type
_entity.pdbx_description
1 polymer ?
#
loop_
_entity_poly.entity_id
_entity_poly.type
_entity_poly.pdbx_seq_one_letter_code
_entity_poly.pdbx_strand_id
1 'polypeptide(L)'
;LIDYINSWGPMILGHAHKPVVDAVVEKAKKGTSFGMPTEIETKIAELAVLMVPNIDKIRFVNSGTEACMSAVRLARGFTGKDKVIKFAGCYHGHSDSFLIQAGSGASTFGT
;
A
#
# COMPACT_ATOMS: atom_id res chain seq x y z
N LEU A 1 -3.57 -17.50 20.89
CA LEU A 1 -2.65 -18.09 19.89
C LEU A 1 -1.51 -17.09 19.68
N ILE A 2 -0.29 -17.55 19.43
CA ILE A 2 0.79 -16.65 18.95
C ILE A 2 0.50 -16.36 17.49
N ASP A 3 0.41 -15.08 17.12
CA ASP A 3 0.07 -14.69 15.75
C ASP A 3 1.33 -14.48 14.89
N TYR A 4 1.48 -15.32 13.87
CA TYR A 4 2.52 -15.22 12.85
C TYR A 4 2.02 -14.62 11.52
N ILE A 5 0.70 -14.39 11.38
CA ILE A 5 0.10 -13.77 10.19
C ILE A 5 0.17 -12.26 10.27
N ASN A 6 -0.11 -11.66 11.44
CA ASN A 6 0.02 -10.22 11.68
C ASN A 6 -0.70 -9.36 10.62
N SER A 7 -1.92 -9.76 10.27
CA SER A 7 -2.73 -9.16 9.19
C SER A 7 -2.03 -9.13 7.83
N TRP A 8 -1.18 -10.10 7.54
CA TRP A 8 -0.33 -10.18 6.35
C TRP A 8 0.78 -9.12 6.27
N GLY A 9 1.17 -8.52 7.40
CA GLY A 9 2.31 -7.59 7.48
C GLY A 9 2.10 -6.28 8.26
N PRO A 10 0.95 -5.58 8.17
CA PRO A 10 0.79 -4.24 8.75
C PRO A 10 0.99 -4.16 10.27
N MET A 11 0.80 -5.27 10.99
CA MET A 11 0.84 -5.30 12.46
C MET A 11 2.26 -5.47 13.00
N ILE A 12 3.25 -4.73 12.47
CA ILE A 12 4.66 -4.84 12.87
C ILE A 12 4.91 -4.48 14.34
N LEU A 13 4.07 -3.62 14.92
CA LEU A 13 4.12 -3.24 16.35
C LEU A 13 3.23 -4.14 17.24
N GLY A 14 2.65 -5.20 16.66
CA GLY A 14 1.66 -6.06 17.30
C GLY A 14 0.24 -5.50 17.28
N HIS A 15 -0.70 -6.31 17.77
CA HIS A 15 -2.12 -5.97 17.84
C HIS A 15 -2.40 -4.91 18.90
N ALA A 16 -3.24 -3.93 18.55
CA ALA A 16 -3.70 -2.88 19.46
C ALA A 16 -2.57 -2.13 20.18
N HIS A 17 -1.46 -1.85 19.48
CA HIS A 17 -0.35 -1.06 20.03
C HIS A 17 -0.86 0.30 20.54
N LYS A 18 -0.75 0.53 21.86
CA LYS A 18 -1.44 1.63 22.55
C LYS A 18 -1.26 3.01 21.91
N PRO A 19 -0.04 3.46 21.54
CA PRO A 19 0.15 4.73 20.82
C PRO A 19 -0.65 4.85 19.52
N VAL A 20 -0.81 3.78 18.74
CA VAL A 20 -1.60 3.78 17.50
C VAL A 20 -3.09 3.89 17.81
N VAL A 21 -3.57 3.10 18.78
CA VAL A 21 -4.98 3.12 19.19
C VAL A 21 -5.38 4.49 19.70
N ASP A 22 -4.60 5.08 20.59
CA ASP A 22 -4.86 6.41 21.15
C ASP A 22 -4.91 7.48 20.04
N ALA A 23 -3.95 7.45 19.09
CA ALA A 23 -3.92 8.39 17.96
C ALA A 23 -5.15 8.28 17.05
N VAL A 24 -5.61 7.04 16.77
CA VAL A 24 -6.82 6.79 15.97
C VAL A 24 -8.06 7.30 16.70
N VAL A 25 -8.20 7.02 18.00
CA VAL A 25 -9.34 7.48 18.81
C VAL A 25 -9.40 9.01 18.86
N GLU A 26 -8.28 9.66 19.14
CA GLU A 26 -8.21 11.12 19.18
C GLU A 26 -8.51 11.77 17.82
N LYS A 27 -8.10 11.14 16.72
CA LYS A 27 -8.44 11.64 15.39
C LYS A 27 -9.92 11.41 15.06
N ALA A 28 -10.47 10.24 15.39
CA ALA A 28 -11.87 9.91 15.14
C ALA A 28 -12.84 10.91 15.80
N LYS A 29 -12.53 11.40 17.01
CA LYS A 29 -13.29 12.46 17.69
C LYS A 29 -13.39 13.76 16.88
N LYS A 30 -12.46 14.02 15.97
CA LYS A 30 -12.41 15.22 15.11
C LYS A 30 -12.99 14.99 13.71
N GLY A 31 -13.41 13.77 13.39
CA GLY A 31 -13.80 13.33 12.04
C GLY A 31 -12.68 12.59 11.30
N THR A 32 -13.07 11.61 10.50
CA THR A 32 -12.16 10.65 9.82
C THR A 32 -11.99 10.91 8.32
N SER A 33 -12.85 11.72 7.71
CA SER A 33 -12.78 12.07 6.28
C SER A 33 -13.43 13.44 6.05
N PHE A 34 -12.80 14.26 5.22
CA PHE A 34 -13.22 15.66 5.00
C PHE A 34 -13.38 16.06 3.53
N GLY A 35 -12.90 15.25 2.58
CA GLY A 35 -12.92 15.60 1.15
C GLY A 35 -12.08 16.83 0.78
N MET A 36 -11.26 17.32 1.70
CA MET A 36 -10.36 18.47 1.53
C MET A 36 -8.97 18.16 2.10
N PRO A 37 -7.91 18.84 1.64
CA PRO A 37 -6.56 18.62 2.16
C PRO A 37 -6.44 18.89 3.65
N THR A 38 -5.60 18.11 4.32
CA THR A 38 -5.30 18.24 5.75
C THR A 38 -3.79 18.23 5.99
N GLU A 39 -3.34 18.95 7.03
CA GLU A 39 -1.91 19.06 7.37
C GLU A 39 -1.24 17.70 7.65
N ILE A 40 -2.00 16.73 8.17
CA ILE A 40 -1.49 15.39 8.48
C ILE A 40 -1.00 14.65 7.23
N GLU A 41 -1.63 14.89 6.08
CA GLU A 41 -1.23 14.26 4.81
C GLU A 41 0.16 14.75 4.39
N THR A 42 0.45 16.05 4.52
CA THR A 42 1.77 16.61 4.22
C THR A 42 2.84 16.06 5.17
N LYS A 43 2.56 16.01 6.48
CA LYS A 43 3.50 15.49 7.48
C LYS A 43 3.85 14.01 7.24
N ILE A 44 2.86 13.18 6.93
CA ILE A 44 3.10 11.76 6.61
C ILE A 44 3.85 11.65 5.28
N ALA A 45 3.57 12.51 4.31
CA ALA A 45 4.26 12.48 3.02
C ALA A 45 5.75 12.82 3.13
N GLU A 46 6.09 13.86 3.89
CA GLU A 46 7.48 14.23 4.17
C GLU A 46 8.22 13.08 4.86
N LEU A 47 7.61 12.47 5.89
CA LEU A 47 8.21 11.34 6.57
C LEU A 47 8.44 10.15 5.64
N ALA A 48 7.44 9.79 4.81
CA ALA A 48 7.55 8.67 3.89
C ALA A 48 8.63 8.88 2.82
N VAL A 49 8.75 10.10 2.29
CA VAL A 49 9.82 10.49 1.35
C VAL A 49 11.21 10.36 2.00
N LEU A 50 11.36 10.79 3.26
CA LEU A 50 12.62 10.67 4.00
C LEU A 50 13.04 9.21 4.27
N MET A 51 12.08 8.30 4.41
CA MET A 51 12.33 6.89 4.74
C MET A 51 12.74 6.03 3.53
N VAL A 52 12.44 6.47 2.30
CA VAL A 52 12.69 5.67 1.07
C VAL A 52 13.60 6.44 0.12
N PRO A 53 14.82 5.94 -0.18
CA PRO A 53 15.74 6.64 -1.06
C PRO A 53 15.19 6.77 -2.48
N ASN A 54 15.58 7.84 -3.18
CA ASN A 54 15.22 8.12 -4.59
C ASN A 54 13.72 8.30 -4.85
N ILE A 55 12.96 8.79 -3.86
CA ILE A 55 11.56 9.18 -4.02
C ILE A 55 11.44 10.68 -3.80
N ASP A 56 11.10 11.46 -4.83
CA ASP A 56 10.93 12.91 -4.72
C ASP A 56 9.50 13.31 -4.33
N LYS A 57 8.51 12.50 -4.72
CA LYS A 57 7.07 12.79 -4.56
C LYS A 57 6.32 11.49 -4.32
N ILE A 58 5.24 11.58 -3.55
CA ILE A 58 4.34 10.45 -3.30
C ILE A 58 2.88 10.82 -3.58
N ARG A 59 2.04 9.78 -3.65
CA ARG A 59 0.58 9.89 -3.73
C ARG A 59 -0.05 8.81 -2.84
N PHE A 60 -0.91 9.21 -1.91
CA PHE A 60 -1.72 8.27 -1.14
C PHE A 60 -2.88 7.70 -1.96
N VAL A 61 -3.14 6.42 -1.74
CA VAL A 61 -4.27 5.63 -2.25
C VAL A 61 -4.67 4.64 -1.16
N ASN A 62 -5.76 3.91 -1.33
CA ASN A 62 -6.38 3.11 -0.26
C ASN A 62 -5.89 1.65 -0.22
N SER A 63 -5.19 1.18 -1.26
CA SER A 63 -4.71 -0.19 -1.31
C SER A 63 -3.44 -0.36 -2.16
N GLY A 64 -2.76 -1.49 -1.95
CA GLY A 64 -1.64 -1.91 -2.81
C GLY A 64 -2.04 -2.15 -4.26
N THR A 65 -3.27 -2.60 -4.52
CA THR A 65 -3.83 -2.74 -5.88
C THR A 65 -3.89 -1.38 -6.58
N GLU A 66 -4.47 -0.36 -5.93
CA GLU A 66 -4.57 1.00 -6.48
C GLU A 66 -3.18 1.62 -6.70
N ALA A 67 -2.23 1.35 -5.81
CA ALA A 67 -0.86 1.82 -5.93
C ALA A 67 -0.19 1.24 -7.18
N CYS A 68 -0.25 -0.09 -7.36
CA CYS A 68 0.35 -0.77 -8.51
C CYS A 68 -0.34 -0.36 -9.83
N MET A 69 -1.67 -0.26 -9.85
CA MET A 69 -2.42 0.22 -11.01
C MET A 69 -2.00 1.64 -11.42
N SER A 70 -1.86 2.53 -10.44
CA SER A 70 -1.45 3.91 -10.68
C SER A 70 0.00 4.01 -11.15
N ALA A 71 0.91 3.21 -10.58
CA ALA A 71 2.31 3.16 -10.98
C ALA A 71 2.46 2.67 -12.44
N VAL A 72 1.76 1.61 -12.84
CA VAL A 72 1.78 1.13 -14.23
C VAL A 72 1.19 2.17 -15.18
N ARG A 73 0.09 2.83 -14.81
CA ARG A 73 -0.49 3.91 -15.63
C ARG A 73 0.50 5.06 -15.81
N LEU A 74 1.20 5.46 -14.75
CA LEU A 74 2.24 6.48 -14.80
C LEU A 74 3.40 6.07 -15.71
N ALA A 75 3.91 4.83 -15.57
CA ALA A 75 5.00 4.33 -16.39
C ALA A 75 4.65 4.29 -17.89
N ARG A 76 3.42 3.85 -18.23
CA ARG A 76 2.90 3.87 -19.60
C ARG A 76 2.82 5.30 -20.15
N GLY A 77 2.23 6.23 -19.39
CA GLY A 77 2.10 7.63 -19.79
C GLY A 77 3.45 8.33 -19.96
N PHE A 78 4.43 8.03 -19.11
CA PHE A 78 5.77 8.61 -19.19
C PHE A 78 6.59 8.05 -20.36
N THR A 79 6.49 6.75 -20.63
CA THR A 79 7.34 6.08 -21.64
C THR A 79 6.70 5.94 -23.01
N GLY A 80 5.38 6.10 -23.12
CA GLY A 80 4.62 5.80 -24.34
C GLY A 80 4.57 4.32 -24.72
N LYS A 81 4.93 3.41 -23.79
CA LYS A 81 4.99 1.97 -24.04
C LYS A 81 3.80 1.26 -23.39
N ASP A 82 3.18 0.32 -24.10
CA ASP A 82 2.00 -0.40 -23.60
C ASP A 82 2.33 -1.57 -22.68
N LYS A 83 3.43 -2.27 -22.97
CA LYS A 83 3.78 -3.53 -22.32
C LYS A 83 4.53 -3.30 -21.01
N VAL A 84 4.24 -4.14 -20.02
CA VAL A 84 4.96 -4.24 -18.74
C VAL A 84 5.48 -5.66 -18.55
N ILE A 85 6.60 -5.80 -17.85
CA ILE A 85 7.13 -7.11 -17.46
C ILE A 85 6.69 -7.38 -16.01
N LYS A 86 6.08 -8.54 -15.79
CA LYS A 86 5.88 -9.10 -14.45
C LYS A 86 6.45 -10.52 -14.41
N PHE A 87 6.74 -11.00 -13.21
CA PHE A 87 7.23 -12.35 -13.00
C PHE A 87 6.09 -13.26 -12.57
N ALA A 88 6.15 -14.54 -12.97
CA ALA A 88 5.22 -15.55 -12.49
C ALA A 88 5.37 -15.69 -10.97
N GLY A 89 4.26 -15.91 -10.26
CA GLY A 89 4.28 -16.03 -8.80
C GLY A 89 4.16 -14.69 -8.04
N CYS A 90 4.55 -13.56 -8.63
CA CYS A 90 4.39 -12.25 -8.01
C CYS A 90 2.93 -11.78 -8.05
N TYR A 91 2.47 -11.20 -6.93
CA TYR A 91 1.13 -10.62 -6.77
C TYR A 91 1.22 -9.10 -6.57
N HIS A 92 0.48 -8.34 -7.38
CA HIS A 92 0.46 -6.86 -7.36
C HIS A 92 -0.97 -6.30 -7.28
N GLY A 93 -1.89 -7.08 -6.69
CA GLY A 93 -3.31 -6.78 -6.69
C GLY A 93 -4.07 -7.46 -7.84
N HIS A 94 -5.38 -7.27 -7.85
CA HIS A 94 -6.31 -7.97 -8.75
C HIS A 94 -6.76 -7.14 -9.96
N SER A 95 -5.97 -6.15 -10.38
CA SER A 95 -6.25 -5.45 -11.64
C SER A 95 -6.02 -6.38 -12.82
N ASP A 96 -6.80 -6.25 -13.89
CA ASP A 96 -6.75 -7.09 -15.08
C ASP A 96 -5.32 -7.24 -15.65
N SER A 97 -4.51 -6.18 -15.61
CA SER A 97 -3.12 -6.20 -16.07
C SER A 97 -2.19 -7.11 -15.23
N PHE A 98 -2.61 -7.52 -14.04
CA PHE A 98 -1.82 -8.32 -13.09
C PHE A 98 -2.27 -9.77 -12.98
N LEU A 99 -3.50 -10.10 -13.37
CA LEU A 99 -4.12 -11.43 -13.23
C LEU A 99 -3.67 -12.45 -14.28
N ILE A 100 -2.43 -12.32 -14.77
CA ILE A 100 -1.80 -13.25 -15.73
C ILE A 100 -0.67 -13.96 -14.99
N GLN A 101 -0.79 -15.26 -14.74
CA GLN A 101 0.14 -16.02 -13.88
C GLN A 101 0.41 -15.31 -12.54
N ALA A 102 -0.64 -14.76 -11.93
CA ALA A 102 -0.58 -14.26 -10.57
C ALA A 102 -0.41 -15.46 -9.62
N GLY A 103 0.61 -15.42 -8.77
CA GLY A 103 0.77 -16.45 -7.75
C GLY A 103 -0.16 -16.18 -6.57
N SER A 104 -0.65 -17.24 -5.95
CA SER A 104 -1.06 -17.19 -4.54
C SER A 104 0.05 -17.82 -3.73
N GLY A 105 0.71 -17.05 -2.85
CA GLY A 105 1.76 -17.58 -1.99
C GLY A 105 1.33 -18.81 -1.19
N ALA A 106 0.02 -18.93 -0.88
CA ALA A 106 -0.58 -20.10 -0.23
C ALA A 106 -0.67 -21.34 -1.14
N SER A 107 -1.15 -21.22 -2.39
CA SER A 107 -1.34 -22.39 -3.28
C SER A 107 -0.05 -22.84 -3.98
N THR A 108 1.03 -22.06 -3.96
CA THR A 108 2.31 -22.47 -4.56
C THR A 108 3.07 -23.49 -3.70
N PHE A 109 2.81 -23.54 -2.39
CA PHE A 109 3.49 -24.46 -1.46
C PHE A 109 2.52 -25.29 -0.59
N GLY A 110 1.20 -25.18 -0.81
CA GLY A 110 0.16 -25.85 -0.03
C GLY A 110 -0.71 -26.79 -0.85
N THR A 111 -0.27 -28.05 -0.97
CA THR A 111 -1.13 -29.23 -0.90
C THR A 111 -0.61 -30.14 0.18
#